data_AF-A0A9Q4B5I7-F1
#
_entry.id   AF-A0A9Q4B5I7-F1
#
_cell.length_a   1.000
_cell.length_b   1.000
_cell.length_c   1.000
_cell.angle_alpha   90.00
_cell.angle_beta   90.00
_cell.angle_gamma   90.00
#
_symmetry.space_group_name_H-M   'P 1'
#
loop_
_entity.id
_entity.type
_entity.pdbx_description
1 polymer ?
#
loop_
_entity_poly.entity_id
_entity_poly.type
_entity_poly.pdbx_seq_one_letter_code
_entity_poly.pdbx_strand_id
1 'polypeptide(L)'
;MAQHVSENIVENRTASVQSWLYIGILTLIPGLNIVIFLALAVSEEPNKSLQNFGRAALINIAIAALAIIIVSVMLSFSIKRTLTELLPWWVFG
;
A
#
# COMPACT_ATOMS: atom_id res chain seq x y z
N MET A 1 -38.51 -19.84 -8.81
CA MET A 1 -38.10 -19.56 -7.41
C MET A 1 -36.59 -19.62 -7.19
N ALA A 2 -35.81 -20.44 -7.91
CA ALA A 2 -34.35 -20.50 -7.74
C ALA A 2 -33.58 -19.22 -8.19
N GLN A 3 -34.11 -18.46 -9.16
CA GLN A 3 -33.44 -17.25 -9.66
C GLN A 3 -33.44 -16.07 -8.66
N HIS A 4 -34.54 -15.84 -7.93
CA HIS A 4 -34.62 -14.77 -6.94
C HIS A 4 -33.73 -15.00 -5.70
N VAL A 5 -33.41 -16.25 -5.37
CA VAL A 5 -32.47 -16.57 -4.28
C VAL A 5 -31.03 -16.31 -4.73
N SER A 6 -30.72 -16.52 -6.01
CA SER A 6 -29.37 -16.28 -6.54
C SER A 6 -29.01 -14.79 -6.61
N GLU A 7 -29.97 -13.93 -6.94
CA GLU A 7 -29.74 -12.49 -7.07
C GLU A 7 -29.40 -11.83 -5.72
N ASN A 8 -30.16 -12.17 -4.67
CA ASN A 8 -29.90 -11.68 -3.30
C ASN A 8 -28.55 -12.14 -2.73
N ILE A 9 -28.03 -13.30 -3.16
CA ILE A 9 -26.73 -13.83 -2.70
C ILE A 9 -25.56 -13.14 -3.42
N VAL A 10 -25.76 -12.67 -4.66
CA VAL A 10 -24.73 -11.94 -5.42
C VAL A 10 -24.60 -10.50 -4.92
N GLU A 11 -25.71 -9.86 -4.60
CA GLU A 11 -25.72 -8.49 -4.07
C GLU A 11 -24.97 -8.40 -2.72
N ASN A 12 -25.16 -9.38 -1.84
CA ASN A 12 -24.48 -9.45 -0.54
C ASN A 12 -22.98 -9.80 -0.61
N ARG A 13 -22.49 -10.29 -1.76
CA ARG A 13 -21.06 -10.62 -1.97
C ARG A 13 -20.30 -9.52 -2.71
N THR A 14 -20.98 -8.49 -3.18
CA THR A 14 -20.34 -7.39 -3.88
C THR A 14 -20.11 -6.28 -2.86
N ALA A 15 -18.85 -5.90 -2.65
CA ALA A 15 -18.54 -4.87 -1.67
C ALA A 15 -19.27 -3.59 -2.09
N SER A 16 -20.12 -3.09 -1.19
CA SER A 16 -20.90 -1.88 -1.40
C SER A 16 -19.99 -0.76 -1.90
N VAL A 17 -20.46 0.02 -2.89
CA VAL A 17 -19.76 1.19 -3.43
C VAL A 17 -19.33 2.14 -2.30
N GLN A 18 -20.11 2.21 -1.23
CA GLN A 18 -19.81 2.98 -0.03
C GLN A 18 -18.56 2.48 0.70
N SER A 19 -18.34 1.17 0.74
CA SER A 19 -17.14 0.55 1.33
C SER A 19 -15.88 0.88 0.52
N TRP A 20 -15.97 0.82 -0.81
CA TRP A 20 -14.88 1.23 -1.70
C TRP A 20 -14.54 2.72 -1.57
N LEU A 21 -15.56 3.57 -1.40
CA LEU A 21 -15.37 5.00 -1.21
C LEU A 21 -14.68 5.31 0.12
N TYR A 22 -15.06 4.58 1.18
CA TYR A 22 -14.44 4.72 2.51
C TYR A 22 -12.97 4.30 2.47
N ILE A 23 -12.66 3.16 1.85
CA ILE A 23 -11.28 2.71 1.62
C ILE A 23 -10.51 3.74 0.80
N GLY A 24 -11.09 4.27 -0.28
CA GLY A 24 -10.49 5.33 -1.09
C GLY A 24 -10.08 6.55 -0.28
N ILE A 25 -10.97 7.09 0.55
CA ILE A 25 -10.68 8.26 1.41
C ILE A 25 -9.60 7.93 2.45
N LEU A 26 -9.69 6.77 3.09
CA LEU A 26 -8.72 6.33 4.09
C LEU A 26 -7.33 6.09 3.52
N THR A 27 -7.25 5.67 2.24
CA THR A 27 -5.97 5.46 1.55
C THR A 27 -5.22 6.75 1.23
N LEU A 28 -5.90 7.91 1.26
CA LEU A 28 -5.25 9.22 1.08
C LEU A 28 -4.38 9.62 2.28
N ILE A 29 -4.56 9.01 3.45
CA ILE A 29 -3.76 9.27 4.65
C ILE A 29 -2.64 8.21 4.73
N PRO A 30 -1.38 8.55 4.40
CA PRO A 30 -0.32 7.56 4.19
C PRO A 30 -0.09 6.63 5.39
N GLY A 31 -0.21 7.15 6.62
CA GLY A 31 -0.01 6.39 7.85
C GLY A 31 -1.17 5.47 8.23
N LEU A 32 -2.42 5.86 7.97
CA LEU A 32 -3.59 5.03 8.25
C LEU A 32 -3.77 3.92 7.18
N ASN A 33 -3.22 4.14 5.99
CA ASN A 33 -3.36 3.26 4.85
C ASN A 33 -2.79 1.84 5.11
N ILE A 34 -1.63 1.74 5.74
CA ILE A 34 -0.98 0.45 6.06
C ILE A 34 -1.80 -0.35 7.08
N VAL A 35 -2.31 0.30 8.12
CA VAL A 35 -3.10 -0.34 9.18
C VAL A 35 -4.43 -0.87 8.64
N ILE A 36 -5.06 -0.12 7.73
CA ILE A 36 -6.33 -0.49 7.11
C ILE A 36 -6.14 -1.64 6.12
N PHE A 37 -5.06 -1.63 5.34
CA PHE A 37 -4.73 -2.76 4.49
C PHE A 37 -4.39 -4.03 5.27
N LEU A 38 -3.72 -3.92 6.43
CA LEU A 38 -3.52 -5.05 7.34
C LEU A 38 -4.84 -5.55 7.92
N ALA A 39 -5.70 -4.64 8.37
CA ALA A 39 -7.03 -4.99 8.88
C ALA A 39 -7.89 -5.66 7.81
N LEU A 40 -7.88 -5.17 6.57
CA LEU A 40 -8.59 -5.77 5.42
C LEU A 40 -7.99 -7.11 4.97
N ALA A 41 -6.67 -7.29 5.11
CA ALA A 41 -6.02 -8.56 4.75
C ALA A 41 -6.30 -9.69 5.76
N VAL A 42 -6.61 -9.33 7.01
CA VAL A 42 -6.88 -10.24 8.13
C VAL A 42 -8.37 -10.33 8.48
N SER A 43 -9.22 -9.40 8.01
CA SER A 43 -10.66 -9.44 8.31
C SER A 43 -11.30 -10.71 7.78
N GLU A 44 -12.11 -11.39 8.58
CA GLU A 44 -12.88 -12.59 8.18
C GLU A 44 -14.08 -12.28 7.28
N GLU A 45 -14.07 -11.13 6.59
CA GLU A 45 -15.19 -10.72 5.75
C GLU A 45 -15.43 -11.72 4.60
N PRO A 46 -16.70 -11.95 4.22
CA PRO A 46 -17.07 -12.91 3.18
C PRO A 46 -16.60 -12.50 1.77
N ASN A 47 -16.09 -11.27 1.62
CA ASN A 47 -15.71 -10.71 0.34
C ASN A 47 -14.23 -10.93 0.02
N LYS A 48 -13.94 -12.08 -0.60
CA LYS A 48 -12.59 -12.45 -1.06
C LYS A 48 -11.90 -11.39 -1.93
N SER A 49 -12.67 -10.55 -2.63
CA SER A 49 -12.13 -9.47 -3.46
C SER A 49 -11.45 -8.38 -2.62
N LEU A 50 -12.07 -7.99 -1.51
CA LEU A 50 -11.56 -6.93 -0.62
C LEU A 50 -10.30 -7.39 0.13
N GLN A 51 -10.29 -8.65 0.57
CA GLN A 51 -9.12 -9.28 1.19
C GLN A 51 -7.92 -9.36 0.22
N ASN A 52 -8.17 -9.75 -1.04
CA ASN A 52 -7.12 -9.82 -2.05
C ASN A 52 -6.59 -8.44 -2.42
N PHE A 53 -7.45 -7.43 -2.45
CA PHE A 53 -7.06 -6.03 -2.62
C PHE A 53 -6.15 -5.56 -1.47
N GLY A 54 -6.52 -5.84 -0.21
CA GLY A 54 -5.68 -5.53 0.94
C GLY A 54 -4.29 -6.19 0.87
N ARG A 55 -4.22 -7.47 0.50
CA ARG A 55 -2.95 -8.18 0.31
C ARG A 55 -2.12 -7.63 -0.84
N ALA A 56 -2.74 -7.36 -1.99
CA ALA A 56 -2.07 -6.78 -3.16
C ALA A 56 -1.50 -5.38 -2.85
N ALA A 57 -2.26 -4.56 -2.10
CA ALA A 57 -1.80 -3.25 -1.65
C ALA A 57 -0.60 -3.34 -0.72
N LEU A 58 -0.57 -4.29 0.23
CA LEU A 58 0.58 -4.51 1.11
C LEU A 58 1.84 -4.91 0.34
N ILE A 59 1.71 -5.80 -0.65
CA ILE A 59 2.83 -6.18 -1.54
C ILE A 59 3.33 -4.95 -2.31
N ASN A 60 2.42 -4.14 -2.85
CA ASN A 60 2.80 -2.94 -3.58
C ASN A 60 3.53 -1.91 -2.70
N ILE A 61 3.09 -1.75 -1.45
CA ILE A 61 3.76 -0.90 -0.45
C ILE A 61 5.16 -1.42 -0.16
N ALA A 62 5.34 -2.74 0.00
CA ALA A 62 6.65 -3.34 0.22
C ALA A 62 7.60 -3.12 -0.97
N ILE A 63 7.11 -3.26 -2.20
CA ILE A 63 7.87 -2.98 -3.42
C ILE A 63 8.26 -1.51 -3.50
N ALA A 64 7.32 -0.59 -3.23
CA ALA A 64 7.59 0.84 -3.21
C ALA A 64 8.64 1.22 -2.16
N ALA A 65 8.57 0.63 -0.96
CA ALA A 65 9.55 0.85 0.10
C ALA A 65 10.94 0.36 -0.32
N LEU A 66 11.05 -0.83 -0.93
CA LEU A 66 12.31 -1.33 -1.49
C LEU A 66 12.88 -0.40 -2.57
N ALA A 67 12.04 0.08 -3.49
CA ALA A 67 12.46 1.01 -4.52
C ALA A 67 12.99 2.33 -3.92
N ILE A 68 12.31 2.88 -2.90
CA ILE A 68 12.76 4.08 -2.18
C ILE A 68 14.13 3.83 -1.56
N ILE A 69 14.32 2.70 -0.87
CA ILE A 69 15.61 2.36 -0.24
C ILE A 69 16.72 2.31 -1.29
N ILE A 70 16.50 1.63 -2.42
CA ILE A 70 17.50 1.54 -3.50
C ILE A 70 17.87 2.92 -4.02
N VAL A 71 16.87 3.75 -4.32
CA VAL A 71 17.07 5.13 -4.80
C VAL A 71 17.81 5.96 -3.76
N SER A 72 17.41 5.90 -2.49
CA SER A 72 18.08 6.61 -1.39
C SER A 72 19.54 6.21 -1.23
N VAL A 73 19.85 4.92 -1.37
CA VAL A 73 21.23 4.42 -1.32
C VAL A 73 22.03 4.96 -2.51
N MET A 74 21.49 4.87 -3.74
CA MET A 74 22.17 5.40 -4.93
C MET A 74 22.40 6.91 -4.86
N LEU A 75 21.42 7.68 -4.38
CA LEU A 75 21.57 9.11 -4.12
C LEU A 75 22.63 9.36 -3.05
N SER A 76 22.64 8.61 -1.96
CA SER A 76 23.63 8.79 -0.88
C SER A 76 25.06 8.54 -1.36
N PHE A 77 25.28 7.52 -2.21
CA PHE A 77 26.58 7.28 -2.84
C PHE A 77 26.99 8.42 -3.78
N SER A 78 26.05 8.90 -4.59
CA SER A 78 26.31 9.99 -5.53
C SER A 78 26.63 11.30 -4.80
N ILE A 79 25.84 11.63 -3.77
CA ILE A 79 26.03 12.80 -2.92
C ILE A 79 27.35 12.73 -2.17
N LYS A 80 27.69 11.58 -1.55
CA LYS A 80 28.98 11.41 -0.85
C LYS A 80 30.16 11.63 -1.80
N ARG A 81 30.11 11.05 -3.00
CA ARG A 81 31.18 11.19 -4.00
C ARG A 81 31.37 12.65 -4.41
N THR A 82 30.28 13.35 -4.72
CA THR A 82 30.32 14.77 -5.07
C THR A 82 30.80 15.64 -3.90
N LEU A 83 30.35 15.35 -2.67
CA LEU A 83 30.81 16.05 -1.48
C LEU A 83 32.31 15.85 -1.21
N THR A 84 32.85 14.64 -1.41
CA THR A 84 34.29 14.39 -1.27
C THR A 84 35.13 15.03 -2.37
N GLU A 85 34.56 15.24 -3.56
CA GLU A 85 35.25 15.93 -4.66
C GLU A 85 35.20 17.47 -4.49
N LEU A 86 34.18 18.01 -3.84
CA LEU A 86 33.98 19.45 -3.66
C LEU A 86 34.47 20.00 -2.31
N LEU A 87 34.41 19.21 -1.24
CA LEU A 87 34.82 19.65 0.09
C LEU A 87 36.23 19.13 0.43
N PRO A 88 37.10 20.01 0.96
CA PRO A 88 38.41 19.60 1.43
C PRO A 88 38.33 18.55 2.53
N TRP A 89 39.33 17.67 2.58
CA TRP A 89 39.42 16.54 3.50
C TRP A 89 39.32 16.90 5.00
N TRP A 90 39.60 18.15 5.39
CA TRP A 90 39.47 18.65 6.77
C TRP A 90 38.02 18.91 7.23
N VAL A 91 37.03 18.82 6.34
CA VAL A 91 35.60 19.01 6.67
C VAL A 91 34.95 17.72 7.21
N PHE A 92 35.58 16.56 6.98
CA PHE A 92 35.07 15.25 7.39
C PHE A 92 35.83 14.61 8.56
N GLY A 93 36.75 15.37 9.19
CA GLY A 93 37.55 14.97 10.34
C GLY A 93 36.88 15.24 11.67
#